data_AF-A0A9D6UKZ6-F1
#
_entry.id   AF-A0A9D6UKZ6-F1
#
_cell.length_a   1.000
_cell.length_b   1.000
_cell.length_c   1.000
_cell.angle_alpha   90.00
_cell.angle_beta   90.00
_cell.angle_gamma   90.00
#
_symmetry.space_group_name_H-M   'P 1'
#
loop_
_entity.id
_entity.type
_entity.pdbx_description
1 polymer ?
#
loop_
_entity_poly.entity_id
_entity_poly.type
_entity_poly.pdbx_seq_one_letter_code
_entity_poly.pdbx_strand_id
1 'polypeptide(L)' 'MLDLRKPAGYFFLLLGAIMTAAGTLADFRAPLLNINLNLYFGIFAVLFGGLFLWLARRA' A
#
# COMPACT_ATOMS: atom_id res chain seq x y z
N MET A 1 -22.18 11.27 6.54
CA MET A 1 -21.36 10.03 6.55
C MET A 1 -19.90 10.45 6.65
N LEU A 2 -19.13 9.87 7.57
CA LEU A 2 -17.67 10.04 7.58
C LEU A 2 -17.13 9.60 6.22
N ASP A 3 -16.31 10.44 5.59
CA ASP A 3 -15.71 10.11 4.30
C ASP A 3 -14.79 8.90 4.46
N LEU A 4 -15.28 7.73 4.02
CA LEU A 4 -14.59 6.45 4.14
C LEU A 4 -13.22 6.45 3.43
N ARG A 5 -13.01 7.36 2.47
CA ARG A 5 -11.75 7.49 1.73
C ARG A 5 -10.59 7.90 2.65
N LYS A 6 -10.84 8.67 3.71
CA LYS A 6 -9.79 9.06 4.68
C LYS A 6 -9.24 7.87 5.47
N PRO A 7 -10.05 7.12 6.25
CA PRO A 7 -9.54 5.99 7.02
C PRO A 7 -8.99 4.88 6.10
N ALA A 8 -9.65 4.60 4.97
CA ALA A 8 -9.12 3.64 3.99
C ALA A 8 -7.79 4.11 3.39
N GLY A 9 -7.67 5.40 3.05
CA GLY A 9 -6.44 5.98 2.51
C GLY A 9 -5.27 5.85 3.49
N TYR A 10 -5.46 6.17 4.76
CA TYR A 10 -4.43 6.00 5.80
C TYR A 10 -4.03 4.54 5.98
N PHE A 11 -5.01 3.62 6.01
CA PHE A 11 -4.74 2.19 6.16
C PHE A 11 -3.88 1.65 5.01
N PHE A 12 -4.29 1.88 3.76
CA PHE A 12 -3.56 1.38 2.60
C PHE A 12 -2.20 2.03 2.44
N LEU A 13 -2.07 3.32 2.75
CA LEU A 13 -0.79 4.02 2.68
C LEU A 13 0.20 3.47 3.71
N LEU A 14 -0.24 3.26 4.96
CA LEU A 14 0.61 2.71 6.02
C LEU A 14 1.01 1.26 5.73
N LEU A 15 0.03 0.41 5.40
CA LEU A 15 0.28 -1.00 5.05
C LEU A 15 1.24 -1.10 3.85
N GLY A 16 0.96 -0.32 2.80
CA GLY A 16 1.78 -0.29 1.60
C GLY A 16 3.22 0.17 1.89
N ALA A 17 3.39 1.20 2.72
CA ALA A 17 4.72 1.68 3.10
C ALA A 17 5.52 0.61 3.84
N ILE A 18 4.89 -0.10 4.79
CA ILE A 18 5.53 -1.19 5.54
C ILE A 18 5.90 -2.34 4.58
N MET A 19 4.99 -2.76 3.72
CA MET A 19 5.24 -3.86 2.77
C MET A 19 6.31 -3.50 1.73
N THR A 20 6.32 -2.26 1.26
CA THR A 20 7.37 -1.76 0.34
C THR A 20 8.73 -1.77 1.04
N ALA A 21 8.81 -1.22 2.25
CA ALA A 21 10.05 -1.22 3.03
C ALA A 21 10.54 -2.66 3.29
N ALA A 22 9.67 -3.55 3.74
CA ALA A 22 9.99 -4.96 3.96
C ALA A 22 10.48 -5.65 2.67
N GLY A 23 9.80 -5.42 1.54
CA GLY A 23 10.17 -5.97 0.24
C GLY A 23 11.48 -5.39 -0.34
N THR A 24 11.88 -4.17 0.04
CA THR A 24 13.17 -3.58 -0.37
C THR A 24 14.35 -4.00 0.52
N LEU A 25 14.12 -4.20 1.82
CA LEU A 25 15.17 -4.49 2.78
C LEU A 25 15.50 -5.99 2.88
N ALA A 26 14.59 -6.85 2.46
CA ALA A 26 14.75 -8.29 2.52
C ALA A 26 14.05 -9.00 1.35
N ASP A 27 14.63 -10.10 0.90
CA ASP A 27 14.07 -10.91 -0.19
C ASP A 27 13.08 -11.95 0.35
N PHE A 28 11.94 -11.47 0.85
CA PHE A 28 10.84 -12.32 1.31
C PHE A 28 9.99 -12.79 0.12
N ARG A 29 10.50 -13.76 -0.65
CA ARG A 29 9.73 -14.41 -1.72
C ARG A 29 8.93 -15.58 -1.18
N ALA A 30 7.69 -15.71 -1.64
CA ALA A 30 6.92 -16.92 -1.38
C ALA A 30 7.56 -18.10 -2.14
N PRO A 31 7.55 -19.33 -1.60
CA PRO A 31 8.21 -20.48 -2.23
C PRO A 31 7.75 -20.79 -3.66
N LEU A 32 6.53 -20.38 -4.02
CA LEU A 32 5.92 -20.62 -5.33
C LEU A 32 6.04 -19.43 -6.29
N LEU A 33 6.69 -18.35 -5.88
CA LEU A 33 6.78 -17.12 -6.67
C LEU A 33 8.24 -16.75 -6.95
N ASN A 34 8.51 -16.46 -8.22
CA ASN A 34 9.80 -15.91 -8.65
C ASN A 34 9.88 -14.39 -8.49
N ILE A 35 8.82 -13.77 -7.95
CA ILE A 35 8.71 -12.33 -7.76
C ILE A 35 8.52 -11.99 -6.28
N ASN A 36 9.02 -10.82 -5.87
CA ASN A 36 8.81 -10.28 -4.54
C ASN A 36 7.40 -9.67 -4.43
N LEU A 37 6.40 -10.52 -4.18
CA LEU A 37 4.98 -10.11 -4.10
C LEU A 37 4.75 -9.00 -3.08
N ASN A 38 5.47 -9.02 -1.95
CA ASN A 38 5.36 -8.00 -0.91
C ASN A 38 5.71 -6.61 -1.45
N LEU A 39 6.78 -6.51 -2.26
CA LEU A 39 7.18 -5.25 -2.88
C LEU A 39 6.14 -4.75 -3.88
N TYR A 40 5.69 -5.61 -4.80
CA TYR A 40 4.70 -5.23 -5.82
C TYR A 40 3.38 -4.79 -5.18
N PHE A 41 2.87 -5.56 -4.22
CA PHE A 41 1.63 -5.25 -3.53
C PHE A 41 1.78 -4.01 -2.63
N GLY A 42 2.94 -3.85 -1.97
CA GLY A 42 3.26 -2.66 -1.19
C GLY A 42 3.20 -1.39 -2.01
N ILE A 43 3.85 -1.38 -3.18
CA ILE A 43 3.81 -0.24 -4.11
C ILE A 43 2.38 0.06 -4.56
N PHE A 44 1.62 -0.98 -4.94
CA PHE A 44 0.22 -0.83 -5.31
C PHE A 44 -0.62 -0.21 -4.18
N ALA A 45 -0.46 -0.70 -2.95
CA ALA A 45 -1.19 -0.20 -1.78
C ALA A 45 -0.83 1.26 -1.44
N VAL A 46 0.44 1.66 -1.58
CA VAL A 46 0.86 3.07 -1.42
C VAL A 46 0.17 3.96 -2.45
N LEU A 47 0.20 3.57 -3.73
CA LEU A 47 -0.45 4.33 -4.80
C LEU A 47 -1.96 4.45 -4.57
N PHE A 48 -2.60 3.35 -4.18
CA PHE A 48 -4.04 3.31 -3.91
C PHE A 48 -4.43 4.16 -2.69
N GLY A 49 -3.72 4.02 -1.58
CA GLY A 49 -3.94 4.84 -0.38
C GLY A 49 -3.69 6.33 -0.63
N GLY A 50 -2.64 6.66 -1.38
CA GLY A 50 -2.33 8.03 -1.81
C GLY A 50 -3.45 8.62 -2.68
N LEU A 51 -3.97 7.85 -3.63
CA LEU A 51 -5.10 8.27 -4.47
C LEU A 51 -6.34 8.56 -3.63
N PHE A 52 -6.66 7.70 -2.65
CA PHE A 52 -7.80 7.90 -1.75
C PHE A 52 -7.66 9.16 -0.90
N LEU A 53 -6.49 9.40 -0.33
CA LEU A 53 -6.22 10.64 0.44
C LEU A 53 -6.29 11.88 -0.45
N TRP A 54 -5.83 11.79 -1.70
CA TRP A 54 -5.94 12.88 -2.65
C TRP A 54 -7.40 13.17 -3.02
N LEU A 55 -8.20 12.15 -3.32
CA LEU A 55 -9.63 12.31 -3.60
C LEU A 55 -10.39 12.87 -2.38
N ALA A 56 -10.04 12.44 -1.17
CA ALA A 56 -10.63 12.94 0.08
C ALA A 56 -10.25 14.39 0.41
N ARG A 57 -9.21 14.95 -0.21
CA ARG A 57 -8.85 16.38 -0.11
C ARG A 57 -9.57 17.24 -1.14
N ARG A 58 -10.07 16.64 -2.22
CA ARG A 58 -10.77 17.35 -3.31
C ARG A 58 -12.29 17.43 -3.11
N ALA A 59 -12.84 16.65 -2.19
CA ALA A 59 -14.25 16.66 -1.82
C ALA A 59 -14.50 17.55 -0.62
#